data_AF-A0A956MYG5-F1
#
_entry.id   AF-A0A956MYG5-F1
#
_cell.length_a   1.000
_cell.length_b   1.000
_cell.length_c   1.000
_cell.angle_alpha   90.00
_cell.angle_beta   90.00
_cell.angle_gamma   90.00
#
_symmetry.space_group_name_H-M   'P 1'
#
loop_
_entity.id
_entity.type
_entity.pdbx_description
1 polymer ?
#
loop_
_entity_poly.entity_id
_entity_poly.type
_entity_poly.pdbx_seq_one_letter_code
_entity_poly.pdbx_strand_id
1 'polypeptide(L)'
;MNTLLVILLTINIYVPVVFIDPYMISLLRSNEEQKREVMIYDETLSQVGENHACDMRDRNYFSHVSPEGIGPNLRVRNAGIILPTWYSFDSDANQIESIGIANTVDEMYEIWINSSAHKDHVLGLHPFFATQTIVGYGVCGRYHVFLSYQKE
;
A
#
# COMPACT_ATOMS: atom_id res chain seq x y z
N MET A 1 -58.99 27.88 -14.92
CA MET A 1 -58.31 26.63 -14.54
C MET A 1 -56.82 26.89 -14.75
N ASN A 2 -56.07 27.24 -13.71
CA ASN A 2 -54.65 27.59 -13.81
C ASN A 2 -53.80 26.34 -13.57
N THR A 3 -53.02 25.95 -14.58
CA THR A 3 -52.06 24.85 -14.46
C THR A 3 -50.72 25.44 -14.02
N LEU A 4 -50.28 25.13 -12.79
CA LEU A 4 -48.93 25.42 -12.33
C LEU A 4 -47.93 24.46 -12.98
N LEU A 5 -46.93 25.01 -13.66
CA LEU A 5 -45.78 24.28 -14.18
C LEU A 5 -44.73 24.17 -13.07
N VAL A 6 -44.49 22.95 -12.58
CA VAL A 6 -43.42 22.66 -11.61
C VAL A 6 -42.14 22.38 -12.38
N ILE A 7 -41.16 23.27 -12.29
CA ILE A 7 -39.83 23.07 -12.84
C ILE A 7 -38.99 22.34 -11.80
N LEU A 8 -38.69 21.07 -12.06
CA LEU A 8 -37.73 20.28 -11.26
C LEU A 8 -36.31 20.69 -11.63
N LEU A 9 -35.69 21.51 -10.78
CA LEU A 9 -34.25 21.79 -10.83
C LEU A 9 -33.50 20.60 -10.21
N THR A 10 -32.84 19.80 -11.03
CA THR A 10 -31.90 18.77 -10.55
C THR A 10 -30.63 19.47 -10.07
N ILE A 11 -30.42 19.51 -8.76
CA ILE A 11 -29.16 20.00 -8.17
C ILE A 11 -28.11 18.89 -8.33
N ASN A 12 -27.09 19.14 -9.14
CA ASN A 12 -25.96 18.23 -9.30
C ASN A 12 -24.98 18.50 -8.15
N ILE A 13 -25.13 17.78 -7.04
CA ILE A 13 -24.25 17.92 -5.88
C ILE A 13 -22.94 17.17 -6.20
N TYR A 14 -21.88 17.92 -6.47
CA TYR A 14 -20.53 17.37 -6.54
C TYR A 14 -20.05 17.11 -5.10
N VAL A 15 -20.18 15.88 -4.63
CA VAL A 15 -19.54 15.45 -3.38
C VAL A 15 -18.11 15.04 -3.76
N PRO A 16 -17.07 15.79 -3.38
CA PRO A 16 -15.71 15.28 -3.55
C PRO A 16 -15.60 14.02 -2.69
N VAL A 17 -15.38 12.87 -3.33
CA VAL A 17 -15.03 11.64 -2.64
C VAL A 17 -13.66 11.89 -2.01
N VAL A 18 -13.64 12.22 -0.72
CA VAL A 18 -12.41 12.27 0.06
C VAL A 18 -12.01 10.83 0.35
N PHE A 19 -11.06 10.31 -0.42
CA PHE A 19 -10.42 9.04 -0.08
C PHE A 19 -9.62 9.26 1.19
N ILE A 20 -10.09 8.69 2.31
CA ILE A 20 -9.35 8.68 3.57
C ILE A 20 -8.30 7.57 3.43
N ASP A 21 -7.02 7.92 3.49
CA ASP A 21 -5.96 6.92 3.46
C ASP A 21 -6.07 5.97 4.66
N PRO A 22 -5.64 4.71 4.52
CA PRO A 22 -5.47 3.83 5.68
C PRO A 22 -4.62 4.50 6.76
N TYR A 23 -4.93 4.24 8.03
CA TYR A 23 -4.28 4.91 9.17
C TYR A 23 -2.74 4.84 9.12
N MET A 24 -2.17 3.69 8.72
CA MET A 24 -0.72 3.54 8.53
C MET A 24 -0.16 4.53 7.50
N ILE A 25 -0.82 4.71 6.35
CA ILE A 25 -0.39 5.65 5.32
C ILE A 25 -0.42 7.08 5.85
N SER A 26 -1.44 7.43 6.66
CA SER A 26 -1.50 8.73 7.34
C SER A 26 -0.32 8.95 8.28
N LEU A 27 0.04 7.94 9.09
CA LEU A 27 1.21 8.01 9.98
C LEU A 27 2.50 8.23 9.19
N LEU A 28 2.76 7.40 8.17
CA LEU A 28 3.97 7.49 7.33
C LEU A 28 4.07 8.81 6.56
N ARG A 29 2.95 9.37 6.11
CA ARG A 29 2.93 10.68 5.43
C ARG A 29 3.22 11.84 6.38
N SER A 30 2.78 11.72 7.64
CA SER A 30 2.98 12.75 8.66
C SER A 30 4.36 12.73 9.33
N ASN A 31 5.15 11.68 9.11
CA ASN A 31 6.48 11.55 9.66
C ASN A 31 7.45 12.57 9.01
N GLU A 32 8.17 13.35 9.83
CA GLU A 32 9.09 14.39 9.36
C GLU A 32 10.31 13.88 8.57
N GLU A 33 10.67 12.61 8.74
CA GLU A 33 11.75 11.98 8.01
C GLU A 33 11.32 11.44 6.63
N GLN A 34 10.02 11.41 6.31
CA GLN A 34 9.53 10.94 5.01
C GLN A 34 10.18 11.72 3.86
N LYS A 35 10.76 11.00 2.88
CA LYS A 35 11.48 11.59 1.75
C LYS A 35 10.78 11.48 0.41
N ARG A 36 9.63 10.80 0.34
CA ARG A 36 8.77 10.87 -0.85
C ARG A 36 8.13 12.27 -0.92
N GLU A 37 8.34 12.99 -2.02
CA GLU A 37 7.68 14.29 -2.26
C GLU A 37 6.14 14.14 -2.34
N VAL A 38 5.68 12.98 -2.80
CA VAL A 38 4.26 12.62 -2.87
C VAL A 38 4.07 11.14 -2.53
N MET A 39 3.02 10.83 -1.76
CA MET A 39 2.58 9.46 -1.48
C MET A 39 1.15 9.29 -1.99
N ILE A 40 1.00 8.53 -3.07
CA ILE A 40 -0.28 8.22 -3.72
C ILE A 40 -0.71 6.84 -3.24
N TYR A 41 -1.76 6.81 -2.42
CA TYR A 41 -2.37 5.55 -2.01
C TYR A 41 -3.04 4.87 -3.21
N ASP A 42 -2.77 3.58 -3.37
CA ASP A 42 -3.36 2.72 -4.40
C ASP A 42 -4.09 1.55 -3.74
N GLU A 43 -5.41 1.52 -3.91
CA GLU A 43 -6.28 0.51 -3.31
C GLU A 43 -6.01 -0.89 -3.86
N THR A 44 -5.64 -1.01 -5.14
CA THR A 44 -5.33 -2.31 -5.75
C THR A 44 -4.04 -2.88 -5.15
N LEU A 45 -3.01 -2.05 -5.00
CA LEU A 45 -1.77 -2.42 -4.34
C LEU A 45 -2.00 -2.80 -2.87
N SER A 46 -2.88 -2.06 -2.19
CA SER A 46 -3.31 -2.36 -0.82
C SER A 46 -3.95 -3.75 -0.71
N GLN A 47 -4.86 -4.08 -1.64
CA GLN A 47 -5.51 -5.39 -1.69
C GLN A 47 -4.50 -6.53 -1.93
N VAL A 48 -3.46 -6.30 -2.76
CA VAL A 48 -2.37 -7.27 -2.94
C VAL A 48 -1.64 -7.53 -1.62
N GLY A 49 -1.33 -6.46 -0.86
CA GLY A 49 -0.73 -6.57 0.45
C GLY A 49 -1.61 -7.31 1.45
N GLU A 50 -2.92 -7.03 1.47
CA GLU A 50 -3.87 -7.69 2.37
C GLU A 50 -3.99 -9.18 2.06
N ASN A 51 -4.05 -9.54 0.77
CA ASN A 51 -4.08 -10.94 0.35
C ASN A 51 -2.83 -11.70 0.83
N HIS A 52 -1.64 -11.09 0.74
CA HIS A 52 -0.42 -11.70 1.26
C HIS A 52 -0.41 -11.80 2.79
N ALA A 53 -0.89 -10.77 3.48
CA ALA A 53 -1.06 -10.81 4.93
C ALA A 53 -2.00 -11.94 5.37
N CYS A 54 -3.12 -12.13 4.67
CA CYS A 54 -4.05 -13.21 4.95
C CYS A 54 -3.46 -14.59 4.60
N ASP A 55 -2.71 -14.72 3.51
CA ASP A 55 -2.03 -15.97 3.17
C ASP A 55 -1.01 -16.37 4.25
N MET A 56 -0.20 -15.42 4.74
CA MET A 56 0.69 -15.63 5.89
C MET A 56 -0.06 -16.09 7.15
N ARG A 57 -1.20 -15.46 7.45
CA ARG A 57 -2.07 -15.83 8.58
C ARG A 57 -2.64 -17.24 8.43
N ASP A 58 -3.29 -17.50 7.30
CA ASP A 58 -4.11 -18.70 7.08
C ASP A 58 -3.26 -19.95 6.90
N ARG A 59 -2.04 -19.78 6.40
CA ARG A 59 -1.08 -20.87 6.16
C ARG A 59 0.08 -20.87 7.15
N ASN A 60 0.01 -20.04 8.18
CA ASN A 60 0.93 -19.99 9.32
C ASN A 60 2.41 -19.90 8.91
N TYR A 61 2.75 -18.91 8.09
CA TYR A 61 4.12 -18.62 7.70
C TYR A 61 4.41 -17.12 7.74
N PHE A 62 5.69 -16.75 7.81
CA PHE A 62 6.13 -15.37 7.77
C PHE A 62 7.33 -15.24 6.82
N SER A 63 7.07 -14.79 5.60
CA SER A 63 8.05 -14.72 4.52
C SER A 63 7.59 -13.75 3.43
N HIS A 64 8.54 -13.07 2.80
CA HIS A 64 8.28 -12.28 1.59
C HIS A 64 7.84 -13.17 0.41
N VAL A 65 8.33 -14.40 0.38
CA VAL A 65 8.08 -15.38 -0.67
C VAL A 65 7.04 -16.38 -0.17
N SER A 66 5.95 -16.56 -0.91
CA SER A 66 4.95 -17.57 -0.57
C SER A 66 5.55 -18.98 -0.75
N PRO A 67 4.97 -20.02 -0.11
CA PRO A 67 5.36 -21.41 -0.33
C PRO A 67 5.38 -21.88 -1.80
N GLU A 68 4.69 -21.20 -2.72
CA GLU A 68 4.73 -21.42 -4.17
C GLU A 68 5.95 -20.77 -4.85
N GLY A 69 6.83 -20.10 -4.09
CA GLY A 69 7.98 -19.37 -4.63
C GLY A 69 7.65 -17.99 -5.18
N ILE A 70 6.47 -17.44 -4.85
CA ILE A 70 6.02 -16.13 -5.37
C ILE A 70 6.40 -15.02 -4.39
N GLY A 71 7.37 -14.21 -4.78
CA GLY A 71 7.83 -13.01 -4.11
C GLY A 71 7.07 -11.75 -4.53
N PRO A 72 7.37 -10.60 -3.91
CA PRO A 72 6.53 -9.41 -4.01
C PRO A 72 6.39 -8.83 -5.41
N ASN A 73 7.49 -8.76 -6.17
CA ASN A 73 7.44 -8.21 -7.52
C ASN A 73 6.52 -9.03 -8.43
N LEU A 74 6.66 -10.36 -8.38
CA LEU A 74 5.84 -11.26 -9.16
C LEU A 74 4.38 -11.24 -8.67
N ARG A 75 4.15 -11.18 -7.36
CA ARG A 75 2.81 -11.08 -6.75
C ARG A 75 2.05 -9.85 -7.27
N VAL A 76 2.69 -8.69 -7.28
CA VAL A 76 2.09 -7.43 -7.76
C VAL A 76 1.85 -7.48 -9.27
N ARG A 77 2.76 -8.05 -10.06
CA ARG A 77 2.54 -8.27 -11.51
C ARG A 77 1.40 -9.23 -11.81
N ASN A 78 1.25 -10.31 -11.05
CA ASN A 78 0.14 -11.26 -11.19
C ASN A 78 -1.23 -10.61 -10.92
N ALA A 79 -1.25 -9.51 -10.15
CA ALA A 79 -2.45 -8.69 -9.92
C ALA A 79 -2.71 -7.66 -11.04
N GLY A 80 -1.93 -7.66 -12.12
CA GLY A 80 -2.07 -6.76 -13.26
C GLY A 80 -1.39 -5.40 -13.09
N ILE A 81 -0.62 -5.20 -12.01
CA ILE A 81 0.12 -3.94 -11.79
C ILE A 81 1.44 -3.99 -12.57
N ILE A 82 1.68 -2.95 -13.37
CA ILE A 82 2.89 -2.81 -14.19
C ILE A 82 3.99 -2.17 -13.34
N LEU A 83 5.00 -2.97 -13.01
CA LEU A 83 6.25 -2.50 -12.39
C LEU A 83 7.27 -2.11 -13.47
N PRO A 84 8.21 -1.19 -13.18
CA PRO A 84 9.28 -0.84 -14.12
C PRO A 84 10.02 -2.07 -14.64
N THR A 85 10.39 -2.04 -15.91
CA THR A 85 11.02 -3.17 -16.61
C THR A 85 12.37 -3.60 -16.01
N TRP A 86 13.02 -2.72 -15.26
CA TRP A 86 14.28 -3.01 -14.56
C TRP A 86 14.10 -3.58 -13.14
N TYR A 87 12.87 -3.67 -12.62
CA TYR A 87 12.60 -4.45 -11.40
C TYR A 87 12.70 -5.93 -11.76
N SER A 88 13.43 -6.73 -10.98
CA SER A 88 13.68 -8.14 -11.32
C SER A 88 12.37 -8.91 -11.54
N PHE A 89 12.43 -9.85 -12.47
CA PHE A 89 11.38 -10.84 -12.78
C PHE A 89 11.62 -12.19 -12.08
N ASP A 90 12.71 -12.32 -11.32
CA ASP A 90 12.96 -13.53 -10.52
C ASP A 90 11.78 -13.77 -9.58
N SER A 91 11.45 -15.04 -9.39
CA SER A 91 10.22 -15.42 -8.70
C SER A 91 10.21 -14.94 -7.25
N ASP A 92 11.36 -14.83 -6.59
CA ASP A 92 11.54 -14.43 -5.19
C ASP A 92 11.97 -12.95 -5.01
N ALA A 93 12.07 -12.17 -6.09
CA ALA A 93 12.57 -10.80 -6.04
C ALA A 93 11.69 -9.88 -5.17
N ASN A 94 12.34 -9.11 -4.28
CA ASN A 94 11.70 -8.07 -3.47
C ASN A 94 12.41 -6.72 -3.67
N GLN A 95 11.71 -5.81 -4.34
CA GLN A 95 12.10 -4.41 -4.48
C GLN A 95 11.10 -3.45 -3.82
N ILE A 96 9.99 -3.98 -3.29
CA ILE A 96 8.78 -3.20 -3.05
C ILE A 96 8.10 -3.45 -1.71
N GLU A 97 8.52 -4.44 -0.92
CA GLU A 97 7.73 -4.94 0.22
C GLU A 97 8.48 -4.88 1.56
N SER A 98 7.79 -4.36 2.57
CA SER A 98 8.08 -4.58 3.99
C SER A 98 6.93 -5.39 4.61
N ILE A 99 7.26 -6.42 5.37
CA ILE A 99 6.29 -7.21 6.14
C ILE A 99 6.55 -7.09 7.64
N GLY A 100 5.54 -7.37 8.45
CA GLY A 100 5.69 -7.35 9.90
C GLY A 100 4.56 -8.04 10.64
N ILE A 101 4.79 -8.29 11.92
CA ILE A 101 3.80 -8.86 12.83
C ILE A 101 3.61 -7.91 14.02
N ALA A 102 2.39 -7.44 14.21
CA ALA A 102 1.99 -6.58 15.32
C ALA A 102 0.51 -6.81 15.65
N ASN A 103 0.05 -6.38 16.82
CA ASN A 103 -1.37 -6.45 17.17
C ASN A 103 -2.14 -5.20 16.73
N THR A 104 -1.44 -4.09 16.54
CA THR A 104 -2.02 -2.81 16.15
C THR A 104 -1.19 -2.12 15.07
N VAL A 105 -1.82 -1.16 14.38
CA VAL A 105 -1.14 -0.30 13.41
C VAL A 105 -0.04 0.54 14.08
N ASP A 106 -0.29 1.05 15.29
CA ASP A 106 0.70 1.84 16.05
C ASP A 106 1.92 1.01 16.42
N GLU A 107 1.71 -0.22 16.91
CA GLU A 107 2.81 -1.14 17.21
C GLU A 107 3.62 -1.48 15.95
N MET A 108 2.94 -1.71 14.81
CA MET A 108 3.63 -1.95 13.54
C MET A 108 4.42 -0.72 13.07
N TYR A 109 3.84 0.47 13.18
CA TYR A 109 4.50 1.72 12.82
C TYR A 109 5.79 1.87 13.62
N GLU A 110 5.72 1.72 14.95
CA GLU A 110 6.89 1.78 15.85
C GLU A 110 7.96 0.73 15.50
N ILE A 111 7.55 -0.52 15.23
CA ILE A 111 8.49 -1.57 14.81
C ILE A 111 9.21 -1.19 13.51
N TRP A 112 8.50 -0.68 12.51
CA TRP A 112 9.11 -0.32 11.23
C TRP A 112 10.01 0.92 11.34
N ILE A 113 9.60 1.99 12.02
CA ILE A 113 10.43 3.21 12.14
C ILE A 113 11.68 2.99 13.01
N ASN A 114 11.69 1.98 13.89
CA ASN A 114 12.84 1.63 14.72
C ASN A 114 13.73 0.52 14.11
N SER A 115 13.42 0.05 12.90
CA SER A 115 14.24 -0.95 12.20
C SER A 115 14.89 -0.33 10.97
N SER A 116 16.22 -0.28 10.92
CA SER A 116 16.95 0.47 9.86
C SER A 116 16.49 0.12 8.43
N ALA A 117 16.35 -1.17 8.10
CA ALA A 117 15.93 -1.58 6.75
C ALA A 117 14.45 -1.24 6.47
N HIS A 118 13.56 -1.46 7.44
CA HIS A 118 12.14 -1.13 7.25
C HIS A 118 11.91 0.37 7.20
N LYS A 119 12.54 1.14 8.11
CA LYS A 119 12.50 2.60 8.15
C LYS A 119 12.94 3.20 6.82
N ASP A 120 14.06 2.70 6.28
CA ASP A 120 14.60 3.13 4.98
C ASP A 120 13.56 2.96 3.86
N HIS A 121 12.86 1.83 3.83
CA HIS A 121 11.81 1.57 2.86
C HIS A 121 10.54 2.40 3.11
N VAL A 122 9.92 2.32 4.29
CA VAL A 122 8.59 2.94 4.55
C VAL A 122 8.65 4.47 4.59
N LEU A 123 9.79 5.06 4.96
CA LEU A 123 10.02 6.51 4.91
C LEU A 123 10.76 6.97 3.66
N GLY A 124 11.16 6.04 2.79
CA GLY A 124 11.79 6.36 1.51
C GLY A 124 13.16 7.00 1.65
N LEU A 125 13.91 6.69 2.71
CA LEU A 125 15.15 7.41 3.05
C LEU A 125 16.24 7.19 2.00
N HIS A 126 16.32 5.98 1.43
CA HIS A 126 17.20 5.70 0.30
C HIS A 126 16.61 6.24 -1.01
N PRO A 127 17.43 6.82 -1.93
CA PRO A 127 16.94 7.42 -3.17
C PRO A 127 16.07 6.51 -4.03
N PHE A 128 16.37 5.20 -4.06
CA PHE A 128 15.52 4.21 -4.75
C PHE A 128 14.11 4.09 -4.15
N PHE A 129 13.95 4.19 -2.82
CA PHE A 129 12.63 4.13 -2.19
C PHE A 129 11.91 5.49 -2.25
N ALA A 130 12.65 6.60 -2.26
CA ALA A 130 12.09 7.94 -2.45
C ALA A 130 11.35 8.11 -3.79
N THR A 131 11.75 7.38 -4.84
CA THR A 131 11.06 7.40 -6.13
C THR A 131 9.78 6.56 -6.14
N GLN A 132 9.58 5.67 -5.18
CA GLN A 132 8.41 4.79 -5.09
C GLN A 132 7.20 5.50 -4.51
N THR A 133 6.54 6.35 -5.30
CA THR A 133 5.47 7.23 -4.84
C THR A 133 4.08 6.57 -4.78
N ILE A 134 3.89 5.41 -5.40
CA ILE A 134 2.64 4.64 -5.30
C ILE A 134 2.78 3.67 -4.13
N VAL A 135 1.86 3.75 -3.17
CA VAL A 135 1.94 3.00 -1.90
C VAL A 135 0.65 2.25 -1.59
N GLY A 136 0.77 1.11 -0.94
CA GLY A 136 -0.34 0.27 -0.48
C GLY A 136 -0.02 -0.32 0.89
N TYR A 137 -1.06 -0.55 1.69
CA TYR A 137 -0.90 -1.13 3.02
C TYR A 137 -2.04 -2.10 3.35
N GLY A 138 -1.68 -3.37 3.41
CA GLY A 138 -2.59 -4.45 3.76
C GLY A 138 -2.34 -4.98 5.16
N VAL A 139 -3.41 -5.40 5.84
CA VAL A 139 -3.34 -6.01 7.17
C VAL A 139 -4.35 -7.14 7.28
N CYS A 140 -3.96 -8.26 7.87
CA CYS A 140 -4.84 -9.39 8.13
C CYS A 140 -4.50 -10.08 9.45
N GLY A 141 -5.36 -9.91 10.45
CA GLY A 141 -5.05 -10.31 11.82
C GLY A 141 -3.84 -9.54 12.34
N ARG A 142 -2.75 -10.25 12.64
CA ARG A 142 -1.49 -9.66 13.13
C ARG A 142 -0.45 -9.40 12.04
N TYR A 143 -0.75 -9.74 10.79
CA TYR A 143 0.20 -9.64 9.69
C TYR A 143 -0.01 -8.34 8.93
N HIS A 144 1.08 -7.61 8.69
CA HIS A 144 1.08 -6.30 8.04
C HIS A 144 2.01 -6.32 6.83
N VAL A 145 1.57 -5.71 5.74
CA VAL A 145 2.31 -5.62 4.48
C VAL A 145 2.25 -4.20 3.97
N PHE A 146 3.40 -3.56 3.82
CA PHE A 146 3.56 -2.28 3.12
C PHE A 146 4.21 -2.54 1.78
N LEU A 147 3.62 -1.99 0.72
CA LEU A 147 4.12 -2.05 -0.63
C LEU A 147 4.36 -0.64 -1.17
N SER A 148 5.48 -0.43 -1.86
CA SER A 148 5.64 0.78 -2.68
C SER A 148 6.36 0.51 -3.99
N TYR A 149 5.95 1.20 -5.05
CA TYR A 149 6.64 1.15 -6.35
C TYR A 149 6.59 2.52 -7.05
N GLN A 150 7.45 2.68 -8.04
CA GLN A 150 7.38 3.81 -8.97
C GLN A 150 6.72 3.34 -10.27
N LYS A 151 5.92 4.19 -10.92
CA LYS A 151 5.49 3.92 -12.29
C LYS A 151 6.69 4.01 -13.24
N GLU A 152 6.60 3.32 -14.37
CA GLU A 152 7.53 3.47 -15.48
C GLU A 152 7.46 4.87 -16.10
#